data_AF-A0A7Y2D9W1-F1
#
_entry.id   AF-A0A7Y2D9W1-F1
#
_cell.length_a   1.000
_cell.length_b   1.000
_cell.length_c   1.000
_cell.angle_alpha   90.00
_cell.angle_beta   90.00
_cell.angle_gamma   90.00
#
_symmetry.space_group_name_H-M   'P 1'
#
loop_
_entity.id
_entity.type
_entity.pdbx_description
1 polymer ?
#
loop_
_entity_poly.entity_id
_entity_poly.type
_entity_poly.pdbx_seq_one_letter_code
_entity_poly.pdbx_strand_id
1 'polypeptide(L)'
;MPYAGPRRIFDTDSHVIELDDFLHAAATDDEAVFLDAMDQQTELPVIAEALDSARGHFARRQSDPEVMAKFEAGLLDARRSGWSRLGAFDPAERSHALDLFGFDYQLVLPTFSFHQVAHVDDDQKLEVGARVLNRAMGRFCADDERLFAIGYV
;
A
#
# COMPACT_ATOMS: atom_id res chain seq x y z
N MET A 1 -10.17 0.53 23.07
CA MET A 1 -9.44 1.81 23.01
C MET A 1 -8.41 1.69 21.90
N PRO A 2 -8.18 2.74 21.10
CA PRO A 2 -7.17 2.70 20.04
C PRO A 2 -5.77 2.53 20.63
N TYR A 3 -4.83 2.06 19.81
CA TYR A 3 -3.43 1.83 20.21
C TYR A 3 -2.79 3.09 20.83
N ALA A 4 -3.03 4.27 20.26
CA ALA A 4 -2.47 5.54 20.73
C ALA A 4 -2.90 5.90 22.16
N GLY A 5 -4.07 5.43 22.63
CA GLY A 5 -4.60 5.82 23.92
C GLY A 5 -4.73 7.35 24.02
N PRO A 6 -4.16 8.03 25.05
CA PRO A 6 -4.23 9.48 25.19
C PRO A 6 -3.17 10.24 24.37
N ARG A 7 -2.29 9.55 23.64
CA ARG A 7 -1.18 10.16 22.90
C ARG A 7 -1.68 10.68 21.56
N ARG A 8 -1.15 11.84 21.15
CA ARG A 8 -1.26 12.30 19.75
C ARG A 8 -0.05 11.76 18.99
N ILE A 9 -0.29 11.05 17.89
CA ILE A 9 0.75 10.39 17.10
C ILE A 9 0.62 10.82 15.65
N PHE A 10 1.75 11.25 15.09
CA PHE A 10 1.94 11.53 13.67
C PHE A 10 2.92 10.47 13.18
N ASP A 11 2.44 9.55 12.37
CA ASP A 11 3.26 8.48 11.83
C ASP A 11 3.98 8.97 10.58
N THR A 12 5.30 9.12 10.64
CA THR A 12 6.09 9.67 9.53
C THR A 12 6.66 8.60 8.61
N ASP A 13 6.41 7.32 8.88
CA ASP A 13 7.02 6.21 8.15
C ASP A 13 6.08 5.01 8.08
N SER A 14 5.08 5.11 7.20
CA SER A 14 4.19 4.00 6.88
C SER A 14 4.31 3.63 5.43
N HIS A 15 4.08 2.36 5.14
CA HIS A 15 4.18 1.86 3.79
C HIS A 15 2.87 1.24 3.30
N VAL A 16 2.52 1.48 2.03
CA VAL A 16 1.60 0.61 1.29
C VAL A 16 2.37 -0.66 0.94
N ILE A 17 1.70 -1.80 1.02
CA ILE A 17 2.22 -3.10 0.59
C ILE A 17 1.42 -3.47 -0.66
N GLU A 18 1.84 -2.90 -1.79
CA GLU A 18 1.06 -2.81 -3.03
C GLU A 18 0.81 -4.18 -3.68
N LEU A 19 -0.34 -4.31 -4.35
CA LEU A 19 -0.56 -5.44 -5.25
C LEU A 19 0.15 -5.21 -6.59
N ASP A 20 0.32 -6.28 -7.36
CA ASP A 20 1.06 -6.33 -8.63
C ASP A 20 0.51 -5.42 -9.73
N ASP A 21 -0.77 -5.05 -9.62
CA ASP A 21 -1.46 -4.16 -10.55
C ASP A 21 -1.40 -2.68 -10.16
N PHE A 22 -0.78 -2.31 -9.04
CA PHE A 22 -0.89 -0.97 -8.45
C PHE A 22 -0.50 0.18 -9.40
N LEU A 23 0.66 0.11 -10.06
CA LEU A 23 1.07 1.13 -11.02
C LEU A 23 0.24 1.06 -12.32
N HIS A 24 -0.03 -0.14 -12.81
CA HIS A 24 -0.80 -0.33 -14.04
C HIS A 24 -2.25 0.16 -13.92
N ALA A 25 -2.86 0.04 -12.74
CA ALA A 25 -4.19 0.59 -12.45
C ALA A 25 -4.21 2.14 -12.43
N ALA A 26 -3.04 2.77 -12.24
CA ALA A 26 -2.88 4.22 -12.28
C ALA A 26 -2.40 4.76 -13.63
N ALA A 27 -1.85 3.91 -14.49
CA ALA A 27 -1.30 4.28 -15.78
C ALA A 27 -2.40 4.52 -16.84
N THR A 28 -2.09 5.38 -17.81
CA THR A 28 -2.76 5.37 -19.11
C THR A 28 -2.14 4.31 -20.03
N ASP A 29 -2.83 3.95 -21.12
CA ASP A 29 -2.31 2.96 -22.09
C ASP A 29 -0.93 3.35 -22.65
N ASP A 30 -0.73 4.66 -22.92
CA ASP A 30 0.55 5.20 -23.41
C ASP A 30 1.66 5.20 -22.35
N GLU A 31 1.30 5.29 -21.07
CA GLU A 31 2.27 5.24 -19.97
C GLU A 31 2.63 3.79 -19.60
N ALA A 32 1.68 2.86 -19.73
CA ALA A 32 1.84 1.46 -19.33
C ALA A 32 3.01 0.76 -20.07
N VAL A 33 3.32 1.19 -21.30
CA VAL A 33 4.45 0.64 -22.07
C VAL A 33 5.83 0.91 -21.46
N PHE A 34 5.92 1.87 -20.52
CA PHE A 34 7.15 2.22 -19.82
C PHE A 34 7.27 1.57 -18.44
N LEU A 35 6.24 0.83 -18.00
CA LEU A 35 6.20 0.21 -16.68
C LEU A 35 6.61 -1.26 -16.81
N ASP A 36 7.72 -1.60 -16.18
CA ASP A 36 8.10 -3.01 -15.98
C ASP A 36 7.12 -3.67 -15.00
N ALA A 37 6.98 -4.99 -15.03
CA ALA A 37 6.11 -5.69 -14.08
C ALA A 37 6.71 -5.67 -12.66
N MET A 38 5.86 -5.70 -11.62
CA MET A 38 6.33 -5.61 -10.23
C MET A 38 7.28 -6.76 -9.83
N ASP A 39 7.15 -7.93 -10.45
CA ASP A 39 8.00 -9.10 -10.21
C ASP A 39 9.34 -9.07 -10.97
N GLN A 40 9.56 -8.06 -11.82
CA GLN A 40 10.82 -7.87 -12.54
C GLN A 40 11.89 -7.11 -11.74
N GLN A 41 11.50 -6.34 -10.72
CA GLN A 41 12.50 -5.72 -9.83
C GLN A 41 13.13 -6.77 -8.90
N THR A 42 14.39 -6.56 -8.53
CA THR A 42 15.23 -7.55 -7.81
C THR A 42 15.46 -7.22 -6.34
N GLU A 43 14.99 -6.07 -5.87
CA GLU A 43 15.28 -5.56 -4.53
C GLU A 43 14.40 -6.20 -3.46
N LEU A 44 13.15 -6.54 -3.81
CA LEU A 44 12.20 -7.20 -2.92
C LEU A 44 11.53 -8.39 -3.62
N PRO A 45 11.54 -9.60 -3.04
CA PRO A 45 10.91 -10.75 -3.66
C PRO A 45 9.38 -10.58 -3.74
N VAL A 46 8.83 -10.73 -4.94
CA VAL A 46 7.38 -10.82 -5.16
C VAL A 46 6.99 -12.30 -5.20
N ILE A 47 6.08 -12.69 -4.31
CA ILE A 47 5.64 -14.08 -4.17
C ILE A 47 4.18 -14.15 -4.62
N ALA A 48 3.92 -14.75 -5.79
CA ALA A 48 2.60 -14.81 -6.39
C ALA A 48 1.55 -15.45 -5.45
N GLU A 49 1.91 -16.53 -4.76
CA GLU A 49 1.01 -17.19 -3.81
C GLU A 49 0.66 -16.30 -2.62
N ALA A 50 1.56 -15.39 -2.23
CA ALA A 50 1.29 -14.43 -1.16
C ALA A 50 0.31 -13.34 -1.60
N LEU A 51 0.39 -12.87 -2.86
CA LEU A 51 -0.56 -11.94 -3.46
C LEU A 51 -1.94 -12.56 -3.56
N ASP A 52 -2.05 -13.79 -4.07
CA ASP A 52 -3.32 -14.52 -4.18
C ASP A 52 -3.95 -14.74 -2.81
N SER A 53 -3.15 -15.18 -1.83
CA SER A 53 -3.61 -15.33 -0.45
C SER A 53 -4.11 -14.01 0.13
N ALA A 54 -3.43 -12.90 -0.17
CA ALA A 54 -3.81 -11.59 0.31
C ALA A 54 -5.14 -11.10 -0.29
N ARG A 55 -5.34 -11.27 -1.60
CA ARG A 55 -6.62 -11.00 -2.28
C ARG A 55 -7.75 -11.83 -1.68
N GLY A 56 -7.50 -13.12 -1.41
CA GLY A 56 -8.46 -14.00 -0.75
C GLY A 56 -8.78 -13.59 0.70
N HIS A 57 -7.78 -13.22 1.49
CA HIS A 57 -7.99 -12.71 2.85
C HIS A 57 -8.77 -11.40 2.87
N PHE A 58 -8.47 -10.48 1.96
CA PHE A 58 -9.22 -9.25 1.79
C PHE A 58 -10.68 -9.52 1.46
N ALA A 59 -10.97 -10.31 0.43
CA ALA A 59 -12.35 -10.65 0.06
C ALA A 59 -13.16 -11.25 1.23
N ARG A 60 -12.51 -12.05 2.09
CA ARG A 60 -13.12 -12.59 3.30
C ARG A 60 -13.37 -11.52 4.36
N ARG A 61 -12.44 -10.60 4.61
CA ARG A 61 -12.65 -9.48 5.54
C ARG A 61 -13.81 -8.58 5.11
N GLN A 62 -14.00 -8.40 3.80
CA GLN A 62 -15.09 -7.59 3.25
C GLN A 62 -16.47 -8.24 3.39
N SER A 63 -16.55 -9.56 3.58
CA SER A 63 -17.81 -10.32 3.62
C SER A 63 -18.14 -10.95 4.98
N ASP A 64 -17.17 -11.06 5.88
CA ASP A 64 -17.32 -11.73 7.18
C ASP A 64 -16.78 -10.84 8.32
N PRO A 65 -17.67 -10.24 9.13
CA PRO A 65 -17.28 -9.42 10.28
C PRO A 65 -16.47 -10.16 11.35
N GLU A 66 -16.66 -11.47 11.53
CA GLU A 66 -15.86 -12.25 12.48
C GLU A 66 -14.43 -12.41 11.99
N VAL A 67 -14.23 -12.51 10.67
CA VAL A 67 -12.90 -12.49 10.07
C VAL A 67 -12.28 -11.11 10.25
N MET A 68 -13.01 -10.02 9.97
CA MET A 68 -12.50 -8.66 10.21
C MET A 68 -12.04 -8.50 11.65
N ALA A 69 -12.86 -8.85 12.64
CA ALA A 69 -12.51 -8.76 14.07
C ALA A 69 -11.24 -9.54 14.44
N LYS A 70 -10.96 -10.69 13.80
CA LYS A 70 -9.72 -11.45 14.00
C LYS A 70 -8.48 -10.74 13.44
N PHE A 71 -8.62 -9.94 12.38
CA PHE A 71 -7.52 -9.12 11.86
C PHE A 71 -7.32 -7.86 12.69
N GLU A 72 -8.39 -7.23 13.18
CA GLU A 72 -8.32 -6.11 14.13
C GLU A 72 -7.59 -6.52 15.43
N ALA A 73 -7.96 -7.66 16.01
CA ALA A 73 -7.30 -8.21 17.20
C ALA A 73 -5.81 -8.54 16.96
N GLY A 74 -5.45 -8.79 15.70
CA GLY A 74 -4.08 -9.08 15.25
C GLY A 74 -3.36 -7.91 14.59
N LEU A 75 -3.82 -6.66 14.79
CA LEU A 75 -3.33 -5.47 14.09
C LEU A 75 -1.80 -5.31 14.16
N LEU A 76 -1.18 -5.66 15.29
CA LEU A 76 0.26 -5.55 15.54
C LEU A 76 1.03 -6.86 15.29
N ASP A 77 0.40 -7.90 14.74
CA ASP A 77 1.05 -9.19 14.53
C ASP A 77 1.99 -9.18 13.32
N ALA A 78 3.25 -8.80 13.58
CA ALA A 78 4.29 -8.72 12.56
C ALA A 78 4.68 -10.08 11.94
N ARG A 79 4.23 -11.22 12.50
CA ARG A 79 4.48 -12.55 11.92
C ARG A 79 3.64 -12.82 10.68
N ARG A 80 2.56 -12.05 10.48
CA ARG A 80 1.75 -12.13 9.26
C ARG A 80 2.49 -11.48 8.09
N SER A 81 2.33 -12.08 6.91
CA SER A 81 2.74 -11.48 5.64
C SER A 81 2.25 -10.03 5.55
N GLY A 82 3.10 -9.13 5.04
CA GLY A 82 2.78 -7.72 4.90
C GLY A 82 1.46 -7.49 4.15
N TRP A 83 1.26 -8.17 3.02
CA TRP A 83 0.03 -8.08 2.24
C TRP A 83 -1.22 -8.54 2.99
N SER A 84 -1.08 -9.45 3.95
CA SER A 84 -2.23 -9.92 4.73
C SER A 84 -2.61 -8.98 5.88
N ARG A 85 -1.84 -7.93 6.17
CA ARG A 85 -2.17 -6.99 7.25
C ARG A 85 -3.35 -6.11 6.86
N LEU A 86 -4.13 -5.70 7.86
CA LEU A 86 -5.28 -4.81 7.66
C LEU A 86 -4.79 -3.46 7.14
N GLY A 87 -5.36 -2.99 6.02
CA GLY A 87 -4.97 -1.72 5.41
C GLY A 87 -3.64 -1.75 4.64
N ALA A 88 -3.14 -2.95 4.30
CA ALA A 88 -1.90 -3.12 3.55
C ALA A 88 -1.94 -2.43 2.18
N PHE A 89 -3.00 -2.67 1.40
CA PHE A 89 -3.15 -2.19 0.01
C PHE A 89 -4.52 -1.60 -0.32
N ASP A 90 -5.50 -1.70 0.58
CA ASP A 90 -6.85 -1.15 0.36
C ASP A 90 -7.03 0.18 1.13
N PRO A 91 -7.44 1.27 0.46
CA PRO A 91 -7.63 2.58 1.09
C PRO A 91 -8.65 2.61 2.23
N ALA A 92 -9.75 1.89 2.10
CA ALA A 92 -10.80 1.86 3.11
C ALA A 92 -10.34 1.09 4.35
N GLU A 93 -9.69 -0.08 4.16
CA GLU A 93 -9.06 -0.79 5.27
C GLU A 93 -7.90 -0.01 5.90
N ARG A 94 -7.18 0.82 5.14
CA ARG A 94 -6.13 1.71 5.67
C ARG A 94 -6.73 2.75 6.61
N SER A 95 -7.82 3.40 6.18
CA SER A 95 -8.54 4.38 7.00
C SER A 95 -9.06 3.74 8.29
N HIS A 96 -9.62 2.53 8.19
CA HIS A 96 -10.05 1.74 9.36
C HIS A 96 -8.89 1.36 10.27
N ALA A 97 -7.75 0.92 9.72
CA ALA A 97 -6.56 0.64 10.51
C ALA A 97 -6.08 1.89 11.26
N LEU A 98 -6.16 3.07 10.64
CA LEU A 98 -5.80 4.34 11.26
C LEU A 98 -6.72 4.69 12.45
N ASP A 99 -8.02 4.36 12.37
CA ASP A 99 -8.96 4.49 13.48
C ASP A 99 -8.59 3.59 14.66
N LEU A 100 -8.22 2.34 14.36
CA LEU A 100 -7.76 1.37 15.38
C LEU A 100 -6.44 1.79 16.01
N PHE A 101 -5.53 2.36 15.22
CA PHE A 101 -4.29 2.92 15.73
C PHE A 101 -4.55 4.18 16.57
N GLY A 102 -5.50 5.03 16.16
CA GLY A 102 -5.76 6.33 16.74
C GLY A 102 -4.66 7.35 16.44
N PHE A 103 -4.07 7.29 15.23
CA PHE A 103 -3.09 8.28 14.79
C PHE A 103 -3.81 9.48 14.18
N ASP A 104 -3.26 10.68 14.41
CA ASP A 104 -3.81 11.91 13.86
C ASP A 104 -3.53 11.98 12.35
N TYR A 105 -2.32 11.59 11.93
CA TYR A 105 -1.86 11.64 10.54
C TYR A 105 -0.83 10.56 10.25
N GLN A 106 -0.70 10.21 8.97
CA GLN A 106 0.27 9.24 8.48
C GLN A 106 0.89 9.68 7.15
N LEU A 107 2.22 9.69 7.07
CA LEU A 107 2.95 9.77 5.80
C LEU A 107 2.99 8.38 5.18
N VAL A 108 2.57 8.29 3.92
CA VAL A 108 2.37 7.02 3.20
C VAL A 108 3.38 6.91 2.08
N LEU A 109 4.27 5.93 2.20
CA LEU A 109 5.34 5.61 1.26
C LEU A 109 5.00 4.33 0.46
N PRO A 110 5.47 4.23 -0.78
CA PRO A 110 5.47 2.96 -1.51
C PRO A 110 6.47 1.95 -0.95
N THR A 111 6.27 0.68 -1.29
CA THR A 111 7.21 -0.42 -1.01
C THR A 111 7.69 -1.03 -2.32
N PHE A 112 6.88 -1.87 -2.96
CA PHE A 112 7.29 -2.61 -4.15
C PHE A 112 7.35 -1.70 -5.37
N SER A 113 6.38 -0.80 -5.48
CA SER A 113 6.27 0.12 -6.61
C SER A 113 7.44 1.12 -6.65
N PHE A 114 8.06 1.43 -5.50
CA PHE A 114 9.30 2.19 -5.46
C PHE A 114 10.42 1.47 -6.21
N HIS A 115 10.62 0.17 -5.93
CA HIS A 115 11.67 -0.60 -6.58
C HIS A 115 11.41 -0.87 -8.06
N GLN A 116 10.13 -0.92 -8.46
CA GLN A 116 9.71 -1.01 -9.86
C GLN A 116 10.08 0.24 -10.68
N VAL A 117 10.28 1.39 -10.03
CA VAL A 117 10.61 2.67 -10.68
C VAL A 117 12.07 3.06 -10.44
N ALA A 118 12.56 3.08 -9.20
CA ALA A 118 13.80 3.73 -8.81
C ALA A 118 15.08 3.07 -9.35
N HIS A 119 15.01 1.83 -9.84
CA HIS A 119 16.16 1.03 -10.26
C HIS A 119 16.19 0.75 -11.77
N VAL A 120 15.36 1.44 -12.56
CA VAL A 120 15.39 1.33 -14.02
C VAL A 120 16.53 2.17 -14.60
N ASP A 121 17.23 1.64 -15.60
CA ASP A 121 18.34 2.30 -16.31
C ASP A 121 17.85 2.95 -17.61
N ASP A 122 16.77 3.73 -17.52
CA ASP A 122 16.16 4.45 -18.64
C ASP A 122 15.45 5.72 -18.12
N ASP A 123 15.90 6.89 -18.60
CA ASP A 123 15.39 8.20 -18.15
C ASP A 123 13.88 8.37 -18.40
N GLN A 124 13.38 7.84 -19.53
CA GLN A 124 11.97 7.96 -19.89
C GLN A 124 11.11 7.06 -18.98
N LYS A 125 11.59 5.84 -18.69
CA LYS A 125 10.94 4.96 -17.70
C LYS A 125 10.95 5.58 -16.30
N LEU A 126 12.04 6.21 -15.88
CA LEU A 126 12.12 6.92 -14.60
C LEU A 126 11.07 8.04 -14.52
N GLU A 127 11.02 8.91 -15.54
CA GLU A 127 10.09 10.05 -15.58
C GLU A 127 8.61 9.59 -15.58
N VAL A 128 8.28 8.61 -16.43
CA VAL A 128 6.91 8.07 -16.52
C VAL A 128 6.55 7.31 -15.25
N GLY A 129 7.45 6.46 -14.77
CA GLY A 129 7.28 5.67 -13.54
C GLY A 129 7.02 6.55 -12.32
N ALA A 130 7.83 7.60 -12.10
CA ALA A 130 7.64 8.51 -10.97
C ALA A 130 6.28 9.23 -11.03
N ARG A 131 5.84 9.66 -12.22
CA ARG A 131 4.54 10.29 -12.43
C ARG A 131 3.38 9.34 -12.13
N VAL A 132 3.45 8.10 -12.62
CA VAL A 132 2.42 7.08 -12.38
C VAL A 132 2.40 6.69 -10.91
N LEU A 133 3.56 6.52 -10.27
CA LEU A 133 3.69 6.26 -8.84
C LEU A 133 3.03 7.35 -8.01
N ASN A 134 3.34 8.62 -8.28
CA ASN A 134 2.73 9.75 -7.57
C ASN A 134 1.20 9.75 -7.72
N ARG A 135 0.70 9.43 -8.92
CA ARG A 135 -0.74 9.32 -9.17
C ARG A 135 -1.36 8.15 -8.40
N ALA A 136 -0.71 6.99 -8.38
CA ALA A 136 -1.18 5.79 -7.66
C ALA A 136 -1.25 6.06 -6.15
N MET A 137 -0.19 6.63 -5.58
CA MET A 137 -0.13 7.00 -4.16
C MET A 137 -1.17 8.07 -3.81
N GLY A 138 -1.34 9.09 -4.67
CA GLY A 138 -2.37 10.10 -4.52
C GLY A 138 -3.78 9.52 -4.54
N ARG A 139 -4.07 8.57 -5.43
CA ARG A 139 -5.35 7.84 -5.46
C ARG A 139 -5.56 7.01 -4.19
N PHE A 140 -4.53 6.33 -3.71
CA PHE A 140 -4.61 5.52 -2.48
C PHE A 140 -4.97 6.36 -1.25
N CYS A 141 -4.46 7.59 -1.15
CA CYS A 141 -4.69 8.47 0.00
C CYS A 141 -5.90 9.42 -0.16
N ALA A 142 -6.60 9.38 -1.31
CA ALA A 142 -7.54 10.45 -1.69
C ALA A 142 -8.75 10.62 -0.77
N ASP A 143 -9.21 9.53 -0.16
CA ASP A 143 -10.48 9.49 0.58
C ASP A 143 -10.34 9.75 2.09
N ASP A 144 -9.10 9.89 2.61
CA ASP A 144 -8.84 10.16 4.03
C ASP A 144 -7.80 11.27 4.18
N GLU A 145 -8.24 12.43 4.69
CA GLU A 145 -7.41 13.63 4.89
C GLU A 145 -6.24 13.44 5.88
N ARG A 146 -6.24 12.33 6.62
CA ARG A 146 -5.15 11.96 7.54
C ARG A 146 -3.97 11.31 6.82
N LEU A 147 -4.17 10.83 5.59
CA LEU A 147 -3.16 10.12 4.80
C LEU A 147 -2.46 11.09 3.84
N PHE A 148 -1.15 11.24 4.02
CA PHE A 148 -0.32 12.07 3.15
C PHE A 148 0.57 11.20 2.26
N ALA A 149 0.21 11.11 0.98
CA ALA A 149 1.04 10.48 -0.04
C ALA A 149 2.38 11.21 -0.19
N ILE A 150 3.49 10.46 -0.14
CA ILE A 150 4.82 11.00 -0.44
C ILE A 150 5.06 10.93 -1.95
N GLY A 151 5.35 12.09 -2.55
CA GLY A 151 5.66 12.23 -3.96
C GLY A 151 7.16 12.11 -4.25
N TYR A 152 7.49 11.48 -5.36
CA TYR A 152 8.84 11.28 -5.90
C TYR A 152 9.09 12.24 -7.06
N VAL A 153 10.30 12.81 -7.12
CA VAL A 153 10.73 13.84 -8.08
C VAL A 153 12.09 13.54 -8.66
#